data_AF-W8JRS4-F1
#
_entry.id   AF-W8JRS4-F1
#
_cell.length_a   1.000
_cell.length_b   1.000
_cell.length_c   1.000
_cell.angle_alpha   90.00
_cell.angle_beta   90.00
_cell.angle_gamma   90.00
#
_symmetry.space_group_name_H-M   'P 1'
#
loop_
_entity.id
_entity.type
_entity.pdbx_description
1 polymer ?
#
loop_
_entity_poly.entity_id
_entity_poly.type
_entity_poly.pdbx_seq_one_letter_code
_entity_poly.pdbx_strand_id
1 'polypeptide(L)'
;MTSILTLRDRNARLTVMTNSVIFPSIMEMSVLTEKLKSINQEHLMEFWPSLSSKQKQRLYNQIASIDINLFFKQRQLITSPRNKPKDFRPLTSFSSSGEVPERTQVGTDLLKEKKLACVVLAGGQGSRLKCDGPKGLFPVSPIKKSLYFNWLLRKLELQVNLLISLFP
;
A
#
# COMPACT_ATOMS: atom_id res chain seq x y z
N MET A 1 18.28 46.77 -38.08
CA MET A 1 18.14 46.40 -39.50
C MET A 1 17.57 45.00 -39.58
N THR A 2 16.33 44.96 -40.05
CA THR A 2 15.54 43.89 -40.68
C THR A 2 16.05 42.45 -40.65
N SER A 3 15.22 41.55 -40.08
CA SER A 3 14.81 40.33 -40.77
C SER A 3 13.55 39.74 -40.13
N ILE A 4 12.50 39.72 -40.94
CA ILE A 4 11.16 39.18 -40.73
C ILE A 4 11.22 37.66 -40.87
N LEU A 5 10.52 36.91 -40.01
CA LEU A 5 9.79 35.70 -40.42
C LEU A 5 8.58 35.48 -39.48
N THR A 6 7.44 35.84 -40.05
CA THR A 6 6.06 35.45 -39.75
C THR A 6 5.89 34.03 -39.22
N LEU A 7 4.95 33.81 -38.29
CA LEU A 7 3.85 32.83 -38.42
C LEU A 7 2.93 32.78 -37.18
N ARG A 8 1.67 33.16 -37.43
CA ARG A 8 0.41 32.59 -36.91
C ARG A 8 0.07 32.72 -35.42
N ASP A 9 -0.66 33.80 -35.18
CA ASP A 9 -1.91 33.84 -34.42
C ASP A 9 -2.62 32.47 -34.30
N ARG A 10 -2.81 31.99 -33.07
CA ARG A 10 -3.82 31.01 -32.68
C ARG A 10 -4.20 31.23 -31.22
N ASN A 11 -5.24 32.02 -31.01
CA ASN A 11 -6.26 31.87 -29.96
C ASN A 11 -6.05 30.65 -29.05
N ALA A 12 -5.31 30.84 -27.95
CA ALA A 12 -5.25 29.89 -26.85
C ALA A 12 -6.58 29.94 -26.09
N ARG A 13 -7.60 29.26 -26.62
CA ARG A 13 -8.83 28.93 -25.90
C ARG A 13 -8.46 28.09 -24.69
N LEU A 14 -8.56 28.70 -23.52
CA LEU A 14 -8.72 28.05 -22.21
C LEU A 14 -9.82 26.98 -22.33
N THR A 15 -9.42 25.74 -22.61
CA THR A 15 -10.32 24.61 -22.55
C THR A 15 -10.39 24.18 -21.10
N VAL A 16 -11.43 24.66 -20.43
CA VAL A 16 -11.89 24.17 -19.14
C VAL A 16 -11.93 22.63 -19.22
N MET A 17 -11.06 21.98 -18.43
CA MET A 17 -11.11 20.54 -18.22
C MET A 17 -12.40 20.22 -17.48
N THR A 18 -13.49 20.01 -18.22
CA THR A 18 -14.68 19.41 -17.66
C THR A 18 -14.34 17.97 -17.31
N ASN A 19 -14.53 17.60 -16.05
CA ASN A 19 -14.58 16.20 -15.62
C ASN A 19 -15.71 15.51 -16.38
N SER A 20 -15.43 15.02 -17.59
CA SER A 20 -16.35 14.18 -18.33
C SER A 20 -16.46 12.87 -17.56
N VAL A 21 -17.57 12.71 -16.85
CA VAL A 21 -18.00 11.43 -16.28
C VAL A 21 -18.12 10.46 -17.47
N ILE A 22 -17.10 9.62 -17.65
CA ILE A 22 -17.12 8.56 -18.66
C ILE A 22 -18.17 7.56 -18.18
N PHE A 23 -19.32 7.55 -18.84
CA PHE A 23 -20.32 6.50 -18.64
C PHE A 23 -19.79 5.22 -19.29
N PRO A 24 -19.76 4.10 -18.56
CA PRO A 24 -19.38 2.85 -19.18
C PRO A 24 -20.39 2.52 -20.27
N SER A 25 -19.88 2.24 -21.48
CA SER A 25 -20.75 1.88 -22.60
C SER A 25 -21.48 0.56 -22.30
N ILE A 26 -22.60 0.30 -22.99
CA ILE A 26 -23.34 -0.98 -22.86
C ILE A 26 -22.40 -2.19 -23.07
N MET A 27 -21.39 -2.03 -23.94
CA MET A 27 -20.40 -3.05 -24.24
C MET A 27 -19.47 -3.33 -23.05
N GLU A 28 -19.06 -2.30 -22.30
CA GLU A 28 -18.25 -2.46 -21.08
C GLU A 28 -19.03 -3.11 -19.93
N MET A 29 -20.35 -2.94 -19.90
CA MET A 29 -21.21 -3.55 -18.89
C MET A 29 -21.33 -5.07 -19.07
N SER A 30 -21.37 -5.54 -20.32
CA SER A 30 -21.41 -6.96 -20.64
C SER A 30 -20.16 -7.70 -20.17
N VAL A 31 -18.98 -7.11 -20.40
CA VAL A 31 -17.68 -7.67 -19.99
C VAL A 31 -17.57 -7.85 -18.48
N LEU A 32 -18.01 -6.85 -17.71
CA LEU A 32 -18.04 -6.95 -16.25
C LEU A 32 -18.98 -8.04 -15.74
N THR A 33 -20.15 -8.16 -16.38
CA THR A 33 -21.16 -9.15 -16.00
C THR A 33 -20.65 -10.56 -16.26
N GLU A 34 -20.02 -10.80 -17.42
CA GLU A 34 -19.37 -12.08 -17.74
C GLU A 34 -18.23 -12.40 -16.76
N LYS A 35 -17.40 -11.41 -16.44
CA LYS A 35 -16.33 -11.54 -15.46
C LYS A 35 -16.85 -11.95 -14.08
N LEU A 36 -17.90 -11.30 -13.58
CA LEU A 36 -18.53 -11.64 -12.31
C LEU A 36 -19.23 -13.01 -12.35
N LYS A 37 -19.86 -13.35 -13.47
CA LYS A 37 -20.50 -14.64 -13.69
C LYS A 37 -19.49 -15.78 -13.60
N SER A 38 -18.29 -15.58 -14.13
CA SER A 38 -17.21 -16.58 -14.05
C SER A 38 -16.85 -16.96 -12.61
N ILE A 39 -17.04 -16.05 -11.64
CA ILE A 39 -16.76 -16.27 -10.22
C ILE A 39 -18.03 -16.43 -9.36
N ASN A 40 -19.21 -16.50 -9.99
CA ASN A 40 -20.54 -16.57 -9.35
C ASN A 40 -20.81 -15.41 -8.38
N GLN A 41 -20.49 -14.18 -8.77
CA GLN A 41 -20.66 -12.96 -7.97
C GLN A 41 -21.55 -11.93 -8.69
N GLU A 42 -22.56 -12.36 -9.46
CA GLU A 42 -23.44 -11.43 -10.20
C GLU A 42 -24.24 -10.47 -9.31
N HIS A 43 -24.46 -10.82 -8.03
CA HIS A 43 -25.20 -9.99 -7.07
C HIS A 43 -24.60 -8.57 -6.89
N LEU A 44 -23.31 -8.39 -7.20
CA LEU A 44 -22.68 -7.06 -7.16
C LEU A 44 -23.29 -6.07 -8.18
N MET A 45 -24.02 -6.57 -9.17
CA MET A 45 -24.73 -5.75 -10.17
C MET A 45 -26.19 -5.45 -9.82
N GLU A 46 -26.74 -6.05 -8.76
CA GLU A 46 -28.16 -5.92 -8.40
C GLU A 46 -28.58 -4.46 -8.19
N PHE A 47 -27.76 -3.69 -7.47
CA PHE A 47 -28.04 -2.29 -7.18
C PHE A 47 -27.51 -1.32 -8.23
N TRP A 48 -26.95 -1.80 -9.35
CA TRP A 48 -26.40 -0.93 -10.39
C TRP A 48 -27.36 0.17 -10.86
N PRO A 49 -28.68 -0.09 -11.08
CA PRO A 49 -29.61 0.94 -11.53
C PRO A 49 -29.78 2.10 -10.54
N SER A 50 -29.68 1.85 -9.23
CA SER A 50 -29.88 2.85 -8.18
C SER A 50 -28.65 3.72 -7.90
N LEU A 51 -27.48 3.37 -8.47
CA LEU A 51 -26.24 4.10 -8.26
C LEU A 51 -26.16 5.38 -9.09
N SER A 52 -25.65 6.45 -8.47
CA SER A 52 -25.21 7.65 -9.18
C SER A 52 -24.06 7.36 -10.13
N SER A 53 -23.83 8.23 -11.13
CA SER A 53 -22.76 8.03 -12.11
C SER A 53 -21.37 7.91 -11.48
N LYS A 54 -21.11 8.66 -10.40
CA LYS A 54 -19.85 8.58 -9.64
C LYS A 54 -19.69 7.24 -8.90
N GLN A 55 -20.79 6.70 -8.36
CA GLN A 55 -20.78 5.40 -7.71
C GLN A 55 -20.60 4.27 -8.73
N LYS A 56 -21.28 4.34 -9.89
CA LYS A 56 -21.12 3.40 -11.01
C LYS A 56 -19.67 3.33 -11.47
N GLN A 57 -19.03 4.47 -11.70
CA GLN A 57 -17.63 4.53 -12.11
C GLN A 57 -16.67 3.94 -11.07
N ARG A 58 -16.92 4.19 -9.77
CA ARG A 58 -16.12 3.61 -8.68
C ARG A 58 -16.25 2.09 -8.64
N LEU A 59 -17.48 1.58 -8.70
CA LEU A 59 -17.76 0.15 -8.69
C LEU A 59 -17.18 -0.54 -9.93
N TYR A 60 -17.32 0.09 -11.11
CA TYR A 60 -16.68 -0.34 -12.36
C TYR A 60 -15.18 -0.55 -12.17
N ASN A 61 -14.47 0.48 -11.69
CA ASN A 61 -13.02 0.42 -11.50
C ASN A 61 -12.61 -0.68 -10.50
N GLN A 62 -13.40 -0.87 -9.44
CA GLN A 62 -13.13 -1.92 -8.45
C GLN A 62 -13.30 -3.33 -9.03
N ILE A 63 -14.32 -3.57 -9.85
CA ILE A 63 -14.56 -4.90 -10.43
C ILE A 63 -13.61 -5.16 -11.59
N ALA A 64 -13.31 -4.13 -12.38
CA ALA A 64 -12.33 -4.19 -13.45
C ALA A 64 -10.95 -4.61 -12.92
N SER A 65 -10.55 -4.16 -11.72
CA SER A 65 -9.24 -4.49 -11.13
C SER A 65 -9.15 -5.89 -10.50
N ILE A 66 -10.26 -6.63 -10.37
CA ILE A 66 -10.24 -8.00 -9.85
C ILE A 66 -9.48 -8.93 -10.80
N ASP A 67 -8.44 -9.61 -10.32
CA ASP A 67 -7.80 -10.71 -11.05
C ASP A 67 -8.57 -12.01 -10.75
N ILE A 68 -9.21 -12.57 -11.79
CA ILE A 68 -10.04 -13.78 -11.68
C ILE A 68 -9.20 -15.03 -11.35
N ASN A 69 -7.98 -15.12 -11.91
CA ASN A 69 -7.10 -16.24 -11.64
C ASN A 69 -6.61 -16.20 -10.19
N LEU A 70 -6.28 -15.00 -9.69
CA LEU A 70 -5.92 -14.82 -8.29
C LEU A 70 -7.09 -15.13 -7.35
N PHE A 71 -8.30 -14.71 -7.70
CA PHE A 71 -9.50 -15.00 -6.93
C PHE A 71 -9.71 -16.52 -6.76
N PHE A 72 -9.62 -17.30 -7.85
CA PHE A 72 -9.74 -18.76 -7.77
C PHE A 72 -8.65 -19.40 -6.90
N LYS A 73 -7.39 -18.95 -7.05
CA LYS A 73 -6.27 -19.43 -6.21
C LYS A 73 -6.53 -19.15 -4.73
N GLN A 74 -6.96 -17.95 -4.39
CA GLN A 74 -7.29 -17.56 -3.02
C GLN A 74 -8.45 -18.38 -2.46
N ARG A 75 -9.52 -18.55 -3.24
CA ARG A 75 -10.68 -19.36 -2.86
C ARG A 75 -10.27 -20.81 -2.56
N GLN A 76 -9.46 -21.41 -3.43
CA GLN A 76 -8.93 -22.76 -3.24
C GLN A 76 -8.10 -22.85 -1.95
N LEU A 77 -7.22 -21.90 -1.67
CA LEU A 77 -6.41 -21.90 -0.45
C LEU A 77 -7.24 -21.79 0.83
N ILE A 78 -8.35 -21.05 0.78
CA ILE A 78 -9.25 -20.87 1.93
C ILE A 78 -10.08 -22.14 2.18
N THR A 79 -10.55 -22.80 1.12
CA THR A 79 -11.41 -23.99 1.24
C THR A 79 -10.61 -25.29 1.39
N SER A 80 -9.34 -25.30 1.00
CA SER A 80 -8.50 -26.49 1.12
C SER A 80 -8.21 -26.79 2.60
N PRO A 81 -8.27 -28.08 3.01
CA PRO A 81 -7.89 -28.47 4.35
C PRO A 81 -6.42 -28.12 4.60
N ARG A 82 -6.15 -27.39 5.69
CA ARG A 82 -4.78 -27.08 6.07
C ARG A 82 -4.09 -28.36 6.55
N ASN A 83 -3.00 -28.72 5.89
CA ASN A 83 -2.09 -29.73 6.43
C ASN A 83 -1.57 -29.24 7.78
N LYS A 84 -1.91 -29.96 8.86
CA LYS A 84 -1.33 -29.70 10.18
C LYS A 84 0.18 -29.95 10.07
N PRO A 85 1.04 -29.01 10.49
CA PRO A 85 2.46 -29.28 10.58
C PRO A 85 2.68 -30.47 11.51
N LYS A 86 3.40 -31.48 11.04
CA LYS A 86 3.55 -32.77 11.73
C LYS A 86 4.60 -32.74 12.85
N ASP A 87 5.48 -31.75 12.85
CA ASP A 87 6.58 -31.62 13.80
C ASP A 87 6.71 -30.17 14.27
N PHE A 88 6.17 -29.89 15.45
CA PHE A 88 6.48 -28.66 16.18
C PHE A 88 7.54 -28.98 17.22
N ARG A 89 8.73 -28.40 17.07
CA ARG A 89 9.80 -28.48 18.07
C ARG A 89 10.08 -27.08 18.61
N PRO A 90 10.24 -26.91 19.93
CA PRO A 90 10.63 -25.64 20.49
C PRO A 90 12.05 -25.28 20.02
N LEU A 91 12.28 -24.00 19.75
CA LEU A 91 13.62 -23.49 19.52
C LEU A 91 14.40 -23.58 20.84
N THR A 92 15.45 -24.40 20.89
CA THR A 92 16.25 -24.63 22.10
C THR A 92 17.37 -23.60 22.31
N SER A 93 17.66 -22.78 21.30
CA SER A 93 18.65 -21.71 21.35
C SER A 93 18.05 -20.39 21.87
N PHE A 94 17.62 -20.36 23.13
CA PHE A 94 17.20 -19.12 23.81
C PHE A 94 18.31 -18.53 24.70
N SER A 95 19.49 -19.15 24.71
CA SER A 95 20.63 -18.77 25.55
C SER A 95 21.41 -17.59 24.95
N SER A 96 20.85 -16.38 25.03
CA SER A 96 21.53 -15.06 25.08
C SER A 96 20.59 -13.95 24.57
N SER A 97 19.50 -13.71 25.30
CA SER A 97 18.80 -12.43 25.19
C SER A 97 19.63 -11.36 25.92
N GLY A 98 20.23 -10.43 25.17
CA GLY A 98 21.05 -9.34 25.72
C GLY A 98 21.98 -8.73 24.67
N GLU A 99 22.54 -7.56 24.97
CA GLU A 99 23.60 -6.95 24.17
C GLU A 99 24.89 -7.77 24.34
N VAL A 100 25.12 -8.72 23.44
CA VAL A 100 26.42 -9.37 23.31
C VAL A 100 27.28 -8.46 22.45
N PRO A 101 28.39 -7.89 22.96
CA PRO A 101 29.19 -6.89 22.24
C PRO A 101 29.59 -7.32 20.84
N GLU A 102 29.95 -8.60 20.67
CA GLU A 102 30.31 -9.19 19.37
C GLU A 102 29.15 -9.11 18.36
N ARG A 103 27.91 -9.40 18.77
CA ARG A 103 26.73 -9.30 17.88
C ARG A 103 26.41 -7.87 17.53
N THR A 104 26.56 -6.95 18.48
CA THR A 104 26.40 -5.51 18.24
C THR A 104 27.43 -5.00 17.24
N GLN A 105 28.68 -5.48 17.34
CA GLN A 105 29.74 -5.13 16.40
C GLN A 105 29.41 -5.63 14.99
N VAL A 106 29.04 -6.91 14.84
CA VAL A 106 28.64 -7.47 13.54
C VAL A 106 27.47 -6.70 12.91
N GLY A 107 26.44 -6.37 13.71
CA GLY A 107 25.31 -5.57 13.22
C GLY A 107 25.72 -4.16 12.78
N THR A 108 26.67 -3.56 13.50
CA THR A 108 27.24 -2.24 13.17
C THR A 108 28.03 -2.26 11.87
N ASP A 109 28.84 -3.30 11.66
CA ASP A 109 29.64 -3.44 10.44
C ASP A 109 28.73 -3.62 9.21
N LEU A 110 27.68 -4.43 9.31
CA LEU A 110 26.67 -4.59 8.25
C LEU A 110 25.92 -3.29 7.93
N LEU A 111 25.65 -2.46 8.95
CA LEU A 111 25.06 -1.13 8.78
C LEU A 111 26.01 -0.20 8.00
N LYS A 112 27.30 -0.17 8.37
CA LYS A 112 28.34 0.61 7.67
C LYS A 112 28.50 0.19 6.21
N GLU A 113 28.46 -1.11 5.96
CA GLU A 113 28.54 -1.69 4.61
C GLU A 113 27.26 -1.48 3.77
N LYS A 114 26.24 -0.79 4.31
CA LYS A 114 24.95 -0.53 3.64
C LYS A 114 24.22 -1.82 3.25
N LYS A 115 24.40 -2.89 4.02
CA LYS A 115 23.78 -4.22 3.78
C LYS A 115 22.47 -4.41 4.55
N LEU A 116 22.02 -3.42 5.32
CA LEU A 116 20.80 -3.48 6.12
C LEU A 116 19.68 -2.62 5.52
N ALA A 117 18.46 -3.15 5.52
CA ALA A 117 17.24 -2.41 5.17
C ALA A 117 16.17 -2.61 6.27
N CYS A 118 15.37 -1.57 6.50
CA CYS A 118 14.23 -1.63 7.42
C CYS A 118 12.93 -1.59 6.62
N VAL A 119 12.05 -2.57 6.82
CA VAL A 119 10.71 -2.61 6.23
C VAL A 119 9.68 -2.32 7.31
N VAL A 120 8.97 -1.21 7.16
CA VAL A 120 7.91 -0.81 8.09
C VAL A 120 6.54 -1.22 7.53
N LEU A 121 5.89 -2.19 8.18
CA LEU A 121 4.55 -2.62 7.81
C LEU A 121 3.50 -1.62 8.34
N ALA A 122 3.08 -0.69 7.47
CA ALA A 122 2.25 0.47 7.81
C ALA A 122 0.79 0.40 7.34
N GLY A 123 0.34 -0.72 6.77
CA GLY A 123 -0.99 -0.84 6.13
C GLY A 123 -2.18 -0.95 7.09
N GLY A 124 -1.95 -1.05 8.40
CA GLY A 124 -3.01 -1.24 9.39
C GLY A 124 -3.75 0.06 9.73
N GLN A 125 -5.08 -0.01 9.77
CA GLN A 125 -5.93 1.08 10.23
C GLN A 125 -6.04 1.08 11.77
N GLY A 126 -6.02 2.28 12.36
CA GLY A 126 -5.95 2.51 13.80
C GLY A 126 -7.27 2.40 14.57
N SER A 127 -8.34 1.83 14.00
CA SER A 127 -9.68 1.80 14.60
C SER A 127 -9.71 1.22 16.02
N ARG A 128 -8.95 0.15 16.30
CA ARG A 128 -8.85 -0.45 17.64
C ARG A 128 -8.27 0.49 18.69
N LEU A 129 -7.50 1.50 18.27
CA LEU A 129 -6.92 2.54 19.13
C LEU A 129 -7.77 3.83 19.13
N LYS A 130 -8.97 3.80 18.57
CA LYS A 130 -9.82 4.99 18.36
C LYS A 130 -9.08 6.11 17.60
N CYS A 131 -8.21 5.72 16.68
CA CYS A 131 -7.47 6.63 15.82
C CYS A 131 -8.02 6.53 14.40
N ASP A 132 -8.54 7.65 13.89
CA ASP A 132 -9.03 7.76 12.52
C ASP A 132 -7.86 7.92 11.57
N GLY A 133 -7.41 6.79 11.02
CA GLY A 133 -6.36 6.77 10.00
C GLY A 133 -5.37 5.61 10.18
N PRO A 134 -4.21 5.66 9.49
CA PRO A 134 -3.14 4.69 9.65
C PRO A 134 -2.62 4.63 11.09
N LYS A 135 -2.34 3.43 11.60
CA LYS A 135 -1.89 3.21 12.98
C LYS A 135 -0.65 4.02 13.36
N GLY A 136 0.24 4.32 12.42
CA GLY A 136 1.46 5.07 12.71
C GLY A 136 1.25 6.56 13.00
N LEU A 137 0.04 7.09 12.77
CA LEU A 137 -0.38 8.42 13.23
C LEU A 137 -0.81 8.43 14.71
N PHE A 138 -0.80 7.27 15.38
CA PHE A 138 -1.10 7.23 16.79
C PHE A 138 -0.04 8.00 17.60
N PRO A 139 -0.45 8.95 18.46
CA PRO A 139 0.47 9.69 19.31
C PRO A 139 0.97 8.79 20.45
N VAL A 140 2.26 8.47 20.45
CA VAL A 140 2.88 7.56 21.44
C VAL A 140 3.50 8.28 22.63
N SER A 141 3.65 9.60 22.55
CA SER A 141 4.14 10.41 23.67
C SER A 141 2.99 11.25 24.23
N PRO A 142 2.61 11.10 25.50
CA PRO A 142 1.57 11.93 26.12
C PRO A 142 1.98 13.41 26.22
N ILE A 143 3.29 13.69 26.24
CA ILE A 143 3.85 15.04 26.41
C ILE A 143 4.09 15.72 25.06
N LYS A 144 4.81 15.04 24.15
CA LYS A 144 5.20 15.63 22.86
C LYS A 144 4.16 15.40 21.76
N LYS A 145 3.14 14.56 22.02
CA LYS A 145 2.18 14.04 21.02
C LYS A 145 2.87 13.53 19.75
N SER A 146 4.08 13.01 19.89
CA SER A 146 4.87 12.52 18.77
C SER A 146 4.19 11.29 18.17
N LEU A 147 4.03 11.31 16.84
CA LEU A 147 3.48 10.19 16.08
C LEU A 147 4.43 9.00 16.15
N TYR A 148 3.88 7.79 16.16
CA TYR A 148 4.69 6.56 16.17
C TYR A 148 5.71 6.51 15.02
N PHE A 149 5.32 6.94 13.82
CA PHE A 149 6.26 6.98 12.68
C PHE A 149 7.42 7.96 12.90
N ASN A 150 7.15 9.15 13.45
CA ASN A 150 8.20 10.13 13.72
C ASN A 150 9.19 9.60 14.75
N TRP A 151 8.71 8.90 15.77
CA TRP A 151 9.57 8.27 16.76
C TRP A 151 10.43 7.15 16.14
N LEU A 152 9.83 6.29 15.31
CA LEU A 152 10.54 5.19 14.66
C LEU A 152 11.62 5.68 13.69
N LEU A 153 11.29 6.65 12.83
CA LEU A 153 12.24 7.24 11.88
C LEU A 153 13.40 7.92 12.60
N ARG A 154 13.11 8.69 13.66
CA ARG A 154 14.16 9.33 14.45
C ARG A 154 15.08 8.32 15.12
N LYS A 155 14.54 7.18 15.58
CA LYS A 155 15.38 6.10 16.14
C LYS A 155 16.32 5.51 15.08
N LEU A 156 15.81 5.28 13.87
CA LEU A 156 16.62 4.78 12.75
C LEU A 156 17.69 5.80 12.33
N GLU A 157 17.32 7.07 12.18
CA GLU A 157 18.25 8.16 11.85
C GLU A 157 19.34 8.30 12.90
N LEU A 158 19.01 8.22 14.19
CA LEU A 158 20.02 8.31 15.24
C LEU A 158 21.01 7.16 15.17
N GLN A 159 20.57 5.92 14.91
CA GLN A 159 21.49 4.79 14.80
C GLN A 159 22.33 4.86 13.52
N VAL A 160 21.76 5.30 12.40
CA VAL A 160 22.51 5.43 11.14
C VAL A 160 23.49 6.61 11.20
N ASN A 161 23.04 7.79 11.65
CA ASN A 161 23.85 9.00 11.68
C ASN A 161 24.95 8.94 12.75
N LEU A 162 24.67 8.38 13.94
CA LEU A 162 25.71 8.19 14.96
C LEU A 162 26.82 7.26 14.46
N LEU A 163 26.46 6.23 13.69
CA LEU A 163 27.42 5.27 13.14
C LEU A 163 28.21 5.82 11.95
N ILE A 164 27.61 6.69 11.13
CA ILE A 164 28.29 7.38 10.03
C ILE A 164 29.17 8.53 10.56
N SER A 165 28.76 9.27 11.59
CA SER A 165 29.54 10.40 12.12
C SER A 165 30.75 10.00 12.96
N LEU A 166 30.74 8.79 13.52
CA LEU A 166 31.85 8.29 14.35
C LEU A 166 33.04 7.77 13.53
N PHE A 167 32.93 7.68 12.21
CA PHE A 167 33.99 7.18 11.33
C PHE A 167 33.97 7.96 9.99
N PRO A 168 34.98 8.80 9.68
CA PRO A 168 35.09 9.51 8.41
C PRO A 168 35.36 8.57 7.23
#